data_AF-S3K0V6-F1
#
_entry.id   AF-S3K0V6-F1
#
_cell.length_a   1.000
_cell.length_b   1.000
_cell.length_c   1.000
_cell.angle_alpha   90.00
_cell.angle_beta   90.00
_cell.angle_gamma   90.00
#
_symmetry.space_group_name_H-M   'P 1'
#
loop_
_entity.id
_entity.type
_entity.pdbx_description
1 polymer ?
#
loop_
_entity_poly.entity_id
_entity_poly.type
_entity_poly.pdbx_seq_one_letter_code
_entity_poly.pdbx_strand_id
1 'polypeptide(L)'
;MKTKRIITVLFAIHMCVFGFTETFRVHKTVVRTVSEKTSSVHADLGINDALVIKLPENALFLQGIDLEIQIPAIAAEHRDAVAYALYADIAPEPAESTIDYTGKRLNIATFPGKLRCNIRIPLIKEHTMKESPYTIVMPLLFSKPPKSIFLRFQLVMKGVPPELFDAIYSIDIKPVLTDQGLLALTVLYPSEQKKEEHKEFSVFIDEVPRPDAVKKNVLLPVGMHRLNIVSEAYRNEVRSFTIDQAKTSALEIQLTDIAPLLYVSAPQRTRFFMDNIEIKDYSKPLVIKPGSRQLRFSLGDYELVRVLEAVNGRTYKIAVLFDVNITEE
;
A
#
# COMPACT_ATOMS: atom_id res chain seq x y z
N MET A 1 -29.70 -59.59 31.71
CA MET A 1 -29.47 -58.21 32.17
C MET A 1 -29.27 -57.31 30.96
N LYS A 2 -30.19 -56.36 30.74
CA LYS A 2 -30.27 -55.51 29.53
C LYS A 2 -29.40 -54.26 29.70
N THR A 3 -28.47 -54.07 28.79
CA THR A 3 -27.55 -52.91 28.70
C THR A 3 -28.32 -51.69 28.19
N LYS A 4 -28.53 -50.68 29.04
CA LYS A 4 -29.12 -49.39 28.64
C LYS A 4 -28.04 -48.52 28.01
N ARG A 5 -28.13 -48.29 26.69
CA ARG A 5 -27.42 -47.22 25.99
C ARG A 5 -28.17 -45.91 26.23
N ILE A 6 -27.54 -44.97 26.93
CA ILE A 6 -28.00 -43.59 27.06
C ILE A 6 -27.50 -42.86 25.82
N ILE A 7 -28.40 -42.50 24.91
CA ILE A 7 -28.13 -41.59 23.80
C ILE A 7 -28.43 -40.19 24.31
N THR A 8 -27.38 -39.41 24.57
CA THR A 8 -27.50 -37.99 24.89
C THR A 8 -27.68 -37.24 23.57
N VAL A 9 -28.93 -36.87 23.27
CA VAL A 9 -29.24 -35.97 22.14
C VAL A 9 -28.88 -34.56 22.57
N LEU A 10 -27.76 -34.04 22.04
CA LEU A 10 -27.35 -32.65 22.21
C LEU A 10 -28.24 -31.78 21.32
N PHE A 11 -29.23 -31.11 21.91
CA PHE A 11 -30.08 -30.14 21.21
C PHE A 11 -29.27 -28.87 20.96
N ALA A 12 -28.59 -28.77 19.83
CA ALA A 12 -27.98 -27.54 19.37
C ALA A 12 -29.10 -26.60 18.90
N ILE A 13 -29.58 -25.73 19.81
CA ILE A 13 -30.42 -24.60 19.44
C ILE A 13 -29.53 -23.62 18.67
N HIS A 14 -29.56 -23.71 17.34
CA HIS A 14 -29.17 -22.59 16.49
C HIS A 14 -30.17 -21.47 16.72
N MET A 15 -29.79 -20.52 17.58
CA MET A 15 -30.49 -19.25 17.74
C MET A 15 -30.29 -18.48 16.42
N CYS A 16 -31.19 -18.66 15.46
CA CYS A 16 -31.33 -17.75 14.34
C CYS A 16 -31.71 -16.38 14.92
N VAL A 17 -30.73 -15.51 15.07
CA VAL A 17 -30.95 -14.09 15.36
C VAL A 17 -31.58 -13.49 14.12
N PHE A 18 -32.91 -13.53 14.05
CA PHE A 18 -33.66 -12.70 13.11
C PHE A 18 -33.32 -11.25 13.46
N GLY A 19 -32.60 -10.57 12.56
CA GLY A 19 -32.35 -9.14 12.70
C GLY A 19 -33.65 -8.40 12.45
N PHE A 20 -34.36 -8.08 13.53
CA PHE A 20 -35.53 -7.22 13.45
C PHE A 20 -35.09 -5.80 13.13
N THR A 21 -35.78 -5.19 12.18
CA THR A 21 -35.68 -3.77 11.93
C THR A 21 -36.37 -3.03 13.07
N GLU A 22 -35.65 -2.15 13.75
CA GLU A 22 -36.14 -1.33 14.86
C GLU A 22 -36.45 0.07 14.35
N THR A 23 -37.57 0.66 14.80
CA THR A 23 -37.86 2.08 14.63
C THR A 23 -37.54 2.81 15.93
N PHE A 24 -36.80 3.91 15.84
CA PHE A 24 -36.35 4.67 17.00
C PHE A 24 -36.20 6.16 16.70
N ARG A 25 -36.33 6.98 17.73
CA ARG A 25 -36.08 8.42 17.70
C ARG A 25 -34.85 8.76 18.53
N VAL A 26 -33.95 9.56 17.97
CA VAL A 26 -32.81 10.14 18.66
C VAL A 26 -33.09 11.60 19.01
N HIS A 27 -32.33 12.17 19.95
CA HIS A 27 -32.45 13.58 20.30
C HIS A 27 -31.77 14.46 19.24
N LYS A 28 -30.55 14.11 18.86
CA LYS A 28 -29.79 14.76 17.78
C LYS A 28 -29.00 13.75 16.96
N THR A 29 -28.78 14.06 15.68
CA THR A 29 -27.86 13.34 14.80
C THR A 29 -26.62 14.18 14.53
N VAL A 30 -25.45 13.67 14.92
CA VAL A 30 -24.14 14.26 14.63
C VAL A 30 -23.52 13.53 13.45
N VAL A 31 -23.22 14.24 12.37
CA VAL A 31 -22.60 13.64 11.18
C VAL A 31 -21.14 14.05 11.09
N ARG A 32 -20.24 13.09 10.93
CA ARG A 32 -18.80 13.31 10.72
C ARG A 32 -18.30 12.50 9.54
N THR A 33 -17.38 13.07 8.78
CA THR A 33 -16.73 12.39 7.66
C THR A 33 -15.30 12.08 8.03
N VAL A 34 -14.89 10.83 7.88
CA VAL A 34 -13.52 10.38 8.09
C VAL A 34 -12.80 10.34 6.75
N SER A 35 -11.56 10.80 6.70
CA SER A 35 -10.69 10.66 5.53
C SER A 35 -9.76 9.45 5.69
N GLU A 36 -9.11 8.99 4.63
CA GLU A 36 -8.07 7.94 4.71
C GLU A 36 -6.76 8.42 5.37
N LYS A 37 -6.72 9.64 5.93
CA LYS A 37 -5.54 10.16 6.66
C LYS A 37 -5.68 9.88 8.14
N THR A 38 -4.55 9.75 8.85
CA THR A 38 -4.47 9.49 10.29
C THR A 38 -5.04 10.62 11.20
N SER A 39 -5.63 11.67 10.64
CA SER A 39 -6.25 12.75 11.40
C SER A 39 -7.52 12.28 12.11
N SER A 40 -7.66 12.64 13.39
CA SER A 40 -8.89 12.42 14.15
C SER A 40 -9.95 13.47 13.82
N VAL A 41 -11.22 13.08 13.91
CA VAL A 41 -12.37 13.97 13.83
C VAL A 41 -13.14 13.89 15.14
N HIS A 42 -13.50 15.05 15.69
CA HIS A 42 -14.14 15.15 16.99
C HIS A 42 -15.67 15.18 16.90
N ALA A 43 -16.33 14.55 17.88
CA ALA A 43 -17.77 14.64 18.09
C ALA A 43 -18.13 14.57 19.58
N ASP A 44 -19.12 15.37 19.97
CA ASP A 44 -19.74 15.30 21.30
C ASP A 44 -21.14 14.72 21.17
N LEU A 45 -21.47 13.76 22.03
CA LEU A 45 -22.75 13.06 22.06
C LEU A 45 -23.36 13.10 23.46
N GLY A 46 -24.64 13.47 23.54
CA GLY A 46 -25.45 13.28 24.73
C GLY A 46 -26.12 11.90 24.78
N ILE A 47 -26.91 11.67 25.83
CA ILE A 47 -27.78 10.49 25.89
C ILE A 47 -28.88 10.58 24.83
N ASN A 48 -29.16 9.46 24.18
CA ASN A 48 -30.12 9.36 23.07
C ASN A 48 -29.71 10.09 21.78
N ASP A 49 -28.48 10.57 21.66
CA ASP A 49 -27.95 11.09 20.40
C ASP A 49 -27.43 9.95 19.50
N ALA A 50 -27.35 10.24 18.19
CA ALA A 50 -26.69 9.40 17.19
C ALA A 50 -25.43 10.07 16.62
N LEU A 51 -24.42 9.25 16.37
CA LEU A 51 -23.23 9.58 15.60
C LEU A 51 -23.26 8.81 14.29
N VAL A 52 -23.15 9.53 13.18
CA VAL A 52 -23.02 8.99 11.83
C VAL A 52 -21.62 9.27 11.34
N ILE A 53 -20.88 8.23 11.05
CA ILE A 53 -19.51 8.31 10.53
C ILE A 53 -19.56 7.96 9.06
N LYS A 54 -19.47 8.97 8.19
CA LYS A 54 -19.34 8.79 6.74
C LYS A 54 -17.93 8.34 6.40
N LEU A 55 -17.84 7.24 5.66
CA LEU A 55 -16.58 6.65 5.22
C LEU A 55 -16.18 7.21 3.85
N PRO A 56 -14.87 7.27 3.54
CA PRO A 56 -14.41 7.77 2.25
C PRO A 56 -14.83 6.83 1.10
N GLU A 57 -15.07 7.38 -0.09
CA GLU A 57 -15.48 6.60 -1.27
C GLU A 57 -14.41 5.59 -1.71
N ASN A 58 -13.15 6.02 -1.66
CA ASN A 58 -12.00 5.13 -1.75
C ASN A 58 -11.57 4.79 -0.33
N ALA A 59 -11.58 3.51 0.01
CA ALA A 59 -11.29 2.98 1.33
C ALA A 59 -10.22 1.86 1.24
N LEU A 60 -9.34 1.93 0.23
CA LEU A 60 -8.39 0.87 -0.10
C LEU A 60 -7.53 0.45 1.11
N PHE A 61 -7.11 1.44 1.91
CA PHE A 61 -6.27 1.20 3.07
C PHE A 61 -7.05 1.18 4.38
N LEU A 62 -8.36 1.46 4.37
CA LEU A 62 -9.14 1.55 5.59
C LEU A 62 -9.56 0.15 6.07
N GLN A 63 -9.04 -0.28 7.22
CA GLN A 63 -9.41 -1.56 7.83
C GLN A 63 -10.44 -1.43 8.96
N GLY A 64 -10.58 -0.24 9.55
CA GLY A 64 -11.48 -0.02 10.67
C GLY A 64 -11.60 1.44 11.09
N ILE A 65 -12.44 1.66 12.11
CA ILE A 65 -12.56 2.94 12.84
C ILE A 65 -12.23 2.69 14.31
N ASP A 66 -11.42 3.55 14.91
CA ASP A 66 -11.17 3.60 16.36
C ASP A 66 -11.94 4.79 16.93
N LEU A 67 -12.76 4.53 17.94
CA LEU A 67 -13.52 5.53 18.67
C LEU A 67 -12.90 5.65 20.06
N GLU A 68 -12.19 6.73 20.32
CA GLU A 68 -11.66 7.04 21.65
C GLU A 68 -12.72 7.87 22.39
N ILE A 69 -13.38 7.25 23.36
CA ILE A 69 -14.53 7.84 24.05
C ILE A 69 -14.11 8.24 25.46
N GLN A 70 -14.24 9.53 25.76
CA GLN A 70 -14.17 10.05 27.11
C GLN A 70 -15.56 10.00 27.73
N ILE A 71 -15.69 9.21 28.79
CA ILE A 71 -16.94 8.97 29.50
C ILE A 71 -17.01 9.99 30.67
N PRO A 72 -18.09 10.78 30.76
CA PRO A 72 -18.24 11.75 31.85
C PRO A 72 -18.34 11.04 33.21
N ALA A 73 -17.82 11.68 34.26
CA ALA A 73 -17.69 11.07 35.59
C ALA A 73 -19.02 10.50 36.12
N ILE A 74 -20.12 11.26 35.96
CA ILE A 74 -21.46 10.82 36.36
C ILE A 74 -21.88 9.51 35.66
N ALA A 75 -21.54 9.33 34.38
CA ALA A 75 -21.83 8.09 33.67
C ALA A 75 -20.92 6.93 34.11
N ALA A 76 -19.67 7.21 34.45
CA ALA A 76 -18.74 6.19 34.93
C ALA A 76 -19.12 5.65 36.33
N GLU A 77 -19.70 6.49 37.19
CA GLU A 77 -20.24 6.09 38.50
C GLU A 77 -21.49 5.21 38.35
N HIS A 78 -22.30 5.45 37.31
CA HIS A 78 -23.45 4.64 36.95
C HIS A 78 -23.08 3.59 35.89
N ARG A 79 -22.23 2.64 36.30
CA ARG A 79 -21.79 1.54 35.45
C ARG A 79 -22.99 0.85 34.77
N ASP A 80 -22.81 0.54 33.49
CA ASP A 80 -23.79 -0.16 32.66
C ASP A 80 -25.14 0.59 32.46
N ALA A 81 -25.24 1.85 32.89
CA ALA A 81 -26.46 2.65 32.74
C ALA A 81 -26.70 3.15 31.30
N VAL A 82 -25.63 3.36 30.54
CA VAL A 82 -25.70 3.84 29.16
C VAL A 82 -25.13 2.79 28.21
N ALA A 83 -25.92 2.47 27.19
CA ALA A 83 -25.54 1.56 26.11
C ALA A 83 -25.18 2.32 24.84
N TYR A 84 -24.24 1.76 24.09
CA TYR A 84 -23.96 2.12 22.71
C TYR A 84 -24.46 0.99 21.80
N ALA A 85 -25.13 1.35 20.72
CA ALA A 85 -25.68 0.41 19.75
C ALA A 85 -25.24 0.80 18.34
N LEU A 86 -24.79 -0.19 17.57
CA LEU A 86 -24.48 -0.02 16.14
C LEU A 86 -25.63 -0.53 15.31
N TYR A 87 -25.89 0.19 14.22
CA TYR A 87 -26.96 -0.12 13.29
C TYR A 87 -26.45 -0.18 11.85
N ALA A 88 -27.13 -1.00 11.05
CA ALA A 88 -27.04 -1.04 9.59
C ALA A 88 -28.42 -0.78 8.98
N ASP A 89 -28.43 -0.62 7.66
CA ASP A 89 -29.66 -0.47 6.88
C ASP A 89 -30.57 0.66 7.41
N ILE A 90 -29.95 1.76 7.83
CA ILE A 90 -30.65 2.93 8.37
C ILE A 90 -31.43 3.64 7.26
N ALA A 91 -32.70 3.90 7.53
CA ALA A 91 -33.59 4.73 6.73
C ALA A 91 -34.34 5.74 7.62
N PRO A 92 -34.57 6.98 7.16
CA PRO A 92 -34.06 7.57 5.92
C PRO A 92 -32.54 7.81 5.98
N GLU A 93 -31.93 8.28 4.89
CA GLU A 93 -30.49 8.56 4.86
C GLU A 93 -30.10 9.54 5.99
N PRO A 94 -29.09 9.22 6.82
CA PRO A 94 -28.79 10.05 7.97
C PRO A 94 -28.29 11.46 7.62
N ALA A 95 -28.95 12.46 8.19
CA ALA A 95 -28.61 13.88 8.10
C ALA A 95 -28.79 14.55 9.47
N GLU A 96 -28.12 15.68 9.70
CA GLU A 96 -28.18 16.39 10.99
C GLU A 96 -29.60 16.88 11.35
N SER A 97 -30.45 17.11 10.35
CA SER A 97 -31.85 17.53 10.51
C SER A 97 -32.83 16.37 10.77
N THR A 98 -32.35 15.13 10.77
CA THR A 98 -33.20 13.93 10.88
C THR A 98 -33.00 13.28 12.25
N ILE A 99 -34.10 12.88 12.88
CA ILE A 99 -34.09 12.28 14.22
C ILE A 99 -34.93 11.01 14.35
N ASP A 100 -35.76 10.70 13.36
CA ASP A 100 -36.57 9.49 13.31
C ASP A 100 -35.94 8.51 12.32
N TYR A 101 -35.60 7.31 12.79
CA TYR A 101 -34.92 6.30 12.01
C TYR A 101 -35.56 4.93 12.15
N THR A 102 -35.33 4.11 11.14
CA THR A 102 -35.59 2.68 11.15
C THR A 102 -34.32 1.97 10.69
N GLY A 103 -33.92 0.87 11.33
CA GLY A 103 -32.75 0.12 10.91
C GLY A 103 -32.49 -1.15 11.69
N LYS A 104 -31.51 -1.92 11.23
CA LYS A 104 -31.17 -3.23 11.81
C LYS A 104 -30.05 -3.06 12.83
N ARG A 105 -30.32 -3.40 14.09
CA ARG A 105 -29.29 -3.38 15.14
C ARG A 105 -28.27 -4.50 14.89
N LEU A 106 -27.01 -4.12 14.74
CA LEU A 106 -25.88 -5.03 14.55
C LEU A 106 -25.27 -5.48 15.88
N ASN A 107 -25.15 -4.54 16.81
CA ASN A 107 -24.55 -4.79 18.12
C ASN A 107 -25.13 -3.84 19.16
N ILE A 108 -25.13 -4.26 20.42
CA ILE A 108 -25.43 -3.43 21.58
C ILE A 108 -24.58 -3.88 22.76
N ALA A 109 -23.96 -2.92 23.43
CA ALA A 109 -23.20 -3.14 24.65
C ALA A 109 -23.26 -1.89 25.54
N THR A 110 -22.88 -2.04 26.80
CA THR A 110 -22.89 -0.97 27.78
C THR A 110 -21.50 -0.38 27.99
N PHE A 111 -21.45 0.91 28.36
CA PHE A 111 -20.20 1.52 28.75
C PHE A 111 -19.70 0.95 30.07
N PRO A 112 -18.39 0.67 30.18
CA PRO A 112 -17.81 0.23 31.44
C PRO A 112 -17.80 1.39 32.44
N GLY A 113 -17.73 1.08 33.74
CA GLY A 113 -17.50 2.08 34.81
C GLY A 113 -16.07 2.63 34.80
N LYS A 114 -15.66 3.26 33.69
CA LYS A 114 -14.34 3.86 33.46
C LYS A 114 -14.52 5.22 32.80
N LEU A 115 -13.57 6.14 32.99
CA LEU A 115 -13.59 7.47 32.36
C LEU A 115 -13.18 7.46 30.89
N ARG A 116 -12.64 6.34 30.39
CA ARG A 116 -12.24 6.18 28.99
C ARG A 116 -12.54 4.78 28.49
N CYS A 117 -12.96 4.69 27.24
CA CYS A 117 -13.20 3.45 26.53
C CYS A 117 -12.85 3.64 25.05
N ASN A 118 -12.02 2.77 24.50
CA ASN A 118 -11.75 2.75 23.07
C ASN A 118 -12.53 1.62 22.42
N ILE A 119 -13.25 1.92 21.35
CA ILE A 119 -14.03 0.95 20.59
C ILE A 119 -13.52 0.92 19.16
N ARG A 120 -13.01 -0.24 18.75
CA ARG A 120 -12.55 -0.49 17.39
C ARG A 120 -13.58 -1.27 16.61
N ILE A 121 -13.94 -0.76 15.45
CA ILE A 121 -14.96 -1.32 14.56
C ILE A 121 -14.27 -1.80 13.29
N PRO A 122 -14.11 -3.12 13.10
CA PRO A 122 -13.56 -3.66 11.85
C PRO A 122 -14.49 -3.49 10.66
N LEU A 123 -13.89 -3.11 9.53
CA LEU A 123 -14.55 -2.97 8.22
C LEU A 123 -14.12 -4.05 7.23
N ILE A 124 -12.99 -4.72 7.50
CA ILE A 124 -12.48 -5.84 6.70
C ILE A 124 -12.24 -7.07 7.59
N LYS A 125 -12.25 -8.26 6.98
CA LYS A 125 -12.06 -9.53 7.69
C LYS A 125 -10.63 -9.72 8.22
N GLU A 126 -9.63 -9.42 7.40
CA GLU A 126 -8.21 -9.63 7.73
C GLU A 126 -7.58 -8.35 8.29
N HIS A 127 -8.10 -7.89 9.43
CA HIS A 127 -7.60 -6.70 10.11
C HIS A 127 -6.47 -7.02 11.10
N THR A 128 -5.63 -6.02 11.40
CA THR A 128 -4.52 -6.13 12.36
C THR A 128 -4.84 -5.54 13.74
N MET A 129 -6.07 -5.04 13.95
CA MET A 129 -6.51 -4.48 15.24
C MET A 129 -6.42 -5.49 16.39
N LYS A 130 -5.86 -5.05 17.52
CA LYS A 130 -5.67 -5.85 18.74
C LYS A 130 -6.50 -5.32 19.90
N GLU A 131 -6.98 -6.25 20.72
CA GLU A 131 -7.61 -5.96 22.01
C GLU A 131 -6.58 -5.46 23.04
N SER A 132 -7.04 -4.66 23.99
CA SER A 132 -6.24 -4.20 25.13
C SER A 132 -7.16 -3.95 26.34
N PRO A 133 -6.64 -3.72 27.56
CA PRO A 133 -7.47 -3.47 28.75
C PRO A 133 -8.46 -2.29 28.64
N TYR A 134 -8.23 -1.38 27.69
CA TYR A 134 -9.08 -0.21 27.43
C TYR A 134 -9.64 -0.21 26.01
N THR A 135 -9.36 -1.23 25.20
CA THR A 135 -9.75 -1.31 23.79
C THR A 135 -10.61 -2.53 23.55
N ILE A 136 -11.86 -2.28 23.18
CA ILE A 136 -12.81 -3.29 22.74
C ILE A 136 -12.68 -3.39 21.22
N VAL A 137 -12.34 -4.57 20.71
CA VAL A 137 -12.41 -4.85 19.26
C VAL A 137 -13.73 -5.55 19.00
N MET A 138 -14.59 -4.93 18.20
CA MET A 138 -15.86 -5.54 17.81
C MET A 138 -15.63 -6.73 16.86
N PRO A 139 -16.54 -7.73 16.83
CA PRO A 139 -16.54 -8.70 15.75
C PRO A 139 -16.76 -8.00 14.40
N LEU A 140 -16.47 -8.68 13.28
CA LEU A 140 -16.81 -8.15 11.96
C LEU A 140 -18.34 -8.08 11.81
N LEU A 141 -18.90 -6.88 11.94
CA LEU A 141 -20.35 -6.65 11.94
C LEU A 141 -20.93 -6.44 10.53
N PHE A 142 -20.10 -6.04 9.57
CA PHE A 142 -20.51 -5.70 8.21
C PHE A 142 -20.13 -6.81 7.24
N SER A 143 -21.09 -7.28 6.42
CA SER A 143 -20.83 -8.29 5.39
C SER A 143 -20.15 -7.71 4.14
N LYS A 144 -20.28 -6.41 3.93
CA LYS A 144 -19.63 -5.60 2.89
C LYS A 144 -19.22 -4.26 3.49
N PRO A 145 -18.19 -3.58 2.95
CA PRO A 145 -17.82 -2.25 3.42
C PRO A 145 -19.03 -1.29 3.38
N PRO A 146 -19.46 -0.75 4.53
CA PRO A 146 -20.58 0.18 4.58
C PRO A 146 -20.17 1.55 4.03
N LYS A 147 -21.13 2.38 3.63
CA LYS A 147 -20.88 3.80 3.30
C LYS A 147 -20.79 4.68 4.56
N SER A 148 -21.47 4.27 5.62
CA SER A 148 -21.44 4.95 6.90
C SER A 148 -21.66 3.97 8.05
N ILE A 149 -21.18 4.36 9.24
CA ILE A 149 -21.43 3.67 10.50
C ILE A 149 -22.40 4.51 11.31
N PHE A 150 -23.47 3.88 11.81
CA PHE A 150 -24.46 4.54 12.67
C PHE A 150 -24.34 4.01 14.09
N LEU A 151 -23.98 4.89 15.02
CA LEU A 151 -23.82 4.61 16.45
C LEU A 151 -24.86 5.43 17.23
N ARG A 152 -25.58 4.79 18.15
CA ARG A 152 -26.56 5.47 19.02
C ARG A 152 -26.23 5.22 20.48
N PHE A 153 -26.30 6.25 21.30
CA PHE A 153 -26.26 6.11 22.76
C PHE A 153 -27.67 6.06 23.33
N GLN A 154 -27.90 5.26 24.35
CA GLN A 154 -29.22 5.12 24.97
C GLN A 154 -29.10 4.76 26.43
N LEU A 155 -29.96 5.33 27.26
CA LEU A 155 -30.09 4.93 28.64
C LEU A 155 -30.80 3.57 28.72
N VAL A 156 -30.24 2.65 29.49
CA VAL A 156 -30.78 1.28 29.67
C VAL A 156 -31.16 0.96 31.11
N MET A 157 -30.79 1.82 32.07
CA MET A 157 -31.19 1.71 33.47
C MET A 157 -32.29 2.70 33.85
N LYS A 158 -33.12 2.31 34.82
CA LYS A 158 -34.09 3.20 35.49
C LYS A 158 -33.50 3.74 36.79
N GLY A 159 -34.01 4.88 37.25
CA GLY A 159 -33.63 5.45 38.56
C GLY A 159 -32.24 6.11 38.59
N VAL A 160 -31.77 6.58 37.45
CA VAL A 160 -30.53 7.36 37.35
C VAL A 160 -30.79 8.84 37.69
N PRO A 161 -29.78 9.56 38.21
CA PRO A 161 -29.92 10.97 38.53
C PRO A 161 -30.18 11.83 37.28
N PRO A 162 -30.94 12.94 37.39
CA PRO A 162 -31.21 13.86 36.28
C PRO A 162 -29.95 14.36 35.55
N GLU A 163 -28.87 14.58 36.30
CA GLU A 163 -27.58 15.05 35.79
C GLU A 163 -26.96 14.08 34.77
N LEU A 164 -27.33 12.80 34.80
CA LEU A 164 -26.87 11.82 33.82
C LEU A 164 -27.46 12.10 32.43
N PHE A 165 -28.68 12.63 32.32
CA PHE A 165 -29.31 12.92 31.04
C PHE A 165 -28.58 14.03 30.26
N ASP A 166 -27.95 14.96 30.99
CA ASP A 166 -27.16 16.05 30.43
C ASP A 166 -25.68 15.68 30.22
N ALA A 167 -25.31 14.42 30.48
CA ALA A 167 -23.92 13.97 30.37
C ALA A 167 -23.46 13.93 28.90
N ILE A 168 -22.30 14.56 28.64
CA ILE A 168 -21.69 14.64 27.31
C ILE A 168 -20.50 13.68 27.23
N TYR A 169 -20.52 12.83 26.21
CA TYR A 169 -19.46 11.92 25.84
C TYR A 169 -18.65 12.55 24.72
N SER A 170 -17.35 12.69 24.95
CA SER A 170 -16.44 13.30 23.99
C SER A 170 -15.72 12.21 23.20
N ILE A 171 -15.82 12.23 21.88
CA ILE A 171 -15.42 11.12 21.01
C ILE A 171 -14.44 11.61 19.95
N ASP A 172 -13.25 11.03 19.95
CA ASP A 172 -12.29 11.18 18.85
C ASP A 172 -12.40 9.98 17.91
N ILE A 173 -12.73 10.25 16.66
CA ILE A 173 -12.95 9.27 15.60
C ILE A 173 -11.68 9.20 14.76
N LYS A 174 -11.00 8.06 14.75
CA LYS A 174 -9.76 7.84 14.00
C LYS A 174 -9.91 6.72 12.99
N PRO A 175 -9.48 6.90 11.73
CA PRO A 175 -9.36 5.78 10.81
C PRO A 175 -8.23 4.86 11.25
N VAL A 176 -8.46 3.55 11.12
CA VAL A 176 -7.42 2.53 11.29
C VAL A 176 -7.03 2.05 9.91
N LEU A 177 -5.79 2.32 9.53
CA LEU A 177 -5.26 2.02 8.19
C LEU A 177 -4.51 0.68 8.19
N THR A 178 -4.52 -0.03 7.07
CA THR A 178 -3.72 -1.24 6.86
C THR A 178 -2.24 -0.90 6.84
N ASP A 179 -1.38 -1.86 7.20
CA ASP A 179 0.08 -1.72 7.11
C ASP A 179 0.57 -1.99 5.70
N GLN A 180 -0.06 -1.32 4.72
CA GLN A 180 0.25 -1.44 3.30
C GLN A 180 0.32 -0.07 2.63
N GLY A 181 1.01 -0.01 1.51
CA GLY A 181 1.06 1.12 0.60
C GLY A 181 1.16 0.65 -0.85
N LEU A 182 1.09 1.58 -1.79
CA LEU A 182 1.17 1.30 -3.22
C LEU A 182 2.54 1.68 -3.78
N LEU A 183 3.10 0.82 -4.62
CA LEU A 183 4.20 1.16 -5.51
C LEU A 183 3.65 1.56 -6.87
N ALA A 184 4.01 2.75 -7.35
CA ALA A 184 3.84 3.17 -8.73
C ALA A 184 5.21 3.13 -9.44
N LEU A 185 5.48 2.01 -10.12
CA LEU A 185 6.74 1.81 -10.84
C LEU A 185 6.64 2.33 -12.28
N THR A 186 7.55 3.22 -12.65
CA THR A 186 7.75 3.69 -14.03
C THR A 186 9.12 3.22 -14.52
N VAL A 187 9.15 2.57 -15.68
CA VAL A 187 10.38 2.14 -16.32
C VAL A 187 10.55 2.89 -17.64
N LEU A 188 11.62 3.65 -17.75
CA LEU A 188 11.97 4.43 -18.92
C LEU A 188 13.02 3.71 -19.75
N TYR A 189 12.83 3.71 -21.07
CA TYR A 189 13.77 3.13 -22.02
C TYR A 189 14.85 4.15 -22.42
N PRO A 190 16.03 3.72 -22.91
CA PRO A 190 17.06 4.62 -23.40
C PRO A 190 16.52 5.58 -24.47
N SER A 191 16.82 6.88 -24.37
CA SER A 191 16.20 7.95 -25.16
C SER A 191 16.42 7.85 -26.68
N GLU A 192 17.42 7.09 -27.12
CA GLU A 192 17.75 6.92 -28.54
C GLU A 192 17.01 5.74 -29.18
N GLN A 193 16.38 4.87 -28.38
CA GLN A 193 15.67 3.69 -28.89
C GLN A 193 14.25 4.05 -29.32
N LYS A 194 13.85 3.56 -30.49
CA LYS A 194 12.44 3.66 -30.93
C LYS A 194 11.59 2.63 -30.19
N LYS A 195 10.28 2.88 -30.09
CA LYS A 195 9.36 1.95 -29.40
C LYS A 195 9.38 0.53 -29.99
N GLU A 196 9.62 0.38 -31.29
CA GLU A 196 9.72 -0.95 -31.92
C GLU A 196 10.98 -1.72 -31.51
N GLU A 197 11.98 -1.04 -30.93
CA GLU A 197 13.26 -1.61 -30.51
C GLU A 197 13.27 -2.02 -29.03
N HIS A 198 12.22 -1.65 -28.28
CA HIS A 198 12.09 -2.01 -26.87
C HIS A 198 12.11 -3.53 -26.67
N LYS A 199 13.17 -4.00 -26.04
CA LYS A 199 13.32 -5.40 -25.61
C LYS A 199 12.64 -5.67 -24.26
N GLU A 200 12.41 -6.95 -24.00
CA GLU A 200 11.78 -7.44 -22.77
C GLU A 200 12.76 -7.40 -21.58
N PHE A 201 12.16 -7.31 -20.39
CA PHE A 201 12.85 -7.43 -19.11
C PHE A 201 11.88 -8.05 -18.09
N SER A 202 12.45 -8.62 -17.03
CA SER A 202 11.70 -9.19 -15.91
C SER A 202 11.81 -8.30 -14.68
N VAL A 203 10.71 -8.13 -13.96
CA VAL A 203 10.64 -7.34 -12.72
C VAL A 203 10.40 -8.26 -11.55
N PHE A 204 11.19 -8.11 -10.50
CA PHE A 204 11.05 -8.79 -9.23
C PHE A 204 11.01 -7.76 -8.11
N ILE A 205 10.14 -7.99 -7.14
CA ILE A 205 10.08 -7.23 -5.89
C ILE A 205 10.26 -8.24 -4.76
N ASP A 206 11.29 -8.05 -3.94
CA ASP A 206 11.70 -8.97 -2.88
C ASP A 206 11.87 -10.41 -3.39
N GLU A 207 12.57 -10.56 -4.51
CA GLU A 207 12.80 -11.82 -5.21
C GLU A 207 11.53 -12.51 -5.77
N VAL A 208 10.36 -11.89 -5.64
CA VAL A 208 9.11 -12.42 -6.20
C VAL A 208 8.82 -11.78 -7.57
N PRO A 209 8.56 -12.59 -8.63
CA PRO A 209 8.18 -12.06 -9.93
C PRO A 209 6.93 -11.17 -9.87
N ARG A 210 7.00 -9.99 -10.49
CA ARG A 210 5.93 -8.98 -10.56
C ARG A 210 5.84 -8.36 -11.96
N PRO A 211 5.49 -9.13 -13.01
CA PRO A 211 5.39 -8.62 -14.38
C PRO A 211 4.30 -7.56 -14.56
N ASP A 212 3.36 -7.49 -13.62
CA ASP A 212 2.26 -6.52 -13.59
C ASP A 212 2.64 -5.18 -12.98
N ALA A 213 3.79 -5.07 -12.31
CA ALA A 213 4.24 -3.85 -11.62
C ALA A 213 4.44 -2.64 -12.54
N VAL A 214 4.74 -2.88 -13.82
CA VAL A 214 4.92 -1.82 -14.83
C VAL A 214 3.58 -1.35 -15.42
N LYS A 215 2.50 -2.12 -15.21
CA LYS A 215 1.18 -1.86 -15.79
C LYS A 215 0.20 -1.25 -14.81
N LYS A 216 0.34 -1.56 -13.52
CA LYS A 216 -0.54 -1.09 -12.46
C LYS A 216 0.24 -0.93 -11.16
N ASN A 217 -0.34 -0.14 -10.26
CA ASN A 217 0.20 0.00 -8.92
C ASN A 217 0.16 -1.35 -8.18
N VAL A 218 1.19 -1.62 -7.40
CA VAL A 218 1.32 -2.86 -6.62
C VAL A 218 1.15 -2.56 -5.14
N LEU A 219 0.25 -3.28 -4.49
CA LEU A 219 0.07 -3.19 -3.04
C LEU A 219 1.17 -4.00 -2.35
N LEU A 220 1.91 -3.35 -1.46
CA LEU A 220 3.03 -3.93 -0.71
C LEU A 220 2.87 -3.62 0.77
N PRO A 221 3.41 -4.47 1.67
CA PRO A 221 3.55 -4.12 3.08
C PRO A 221 4.32 -2.81 3.29
N VAL A 222 4.12 -2.16 4.44
CA VAL A 222 4.94 -1.02 4.83
C VAL A 222 6.36 -1.49 5.16
N GLY A 223 7.36 -0.74 4.70
CA GLY A 223 8.76 -1.05 4.97
C GLY A 223 9.68 -0.86 3.77
N MET A 224 10.89 -1.40 3.91
CA MET A 224 11.90 -1.37 2.86
C MET A 224 11.77 -2.61 1.97
N HIS A 225 11.75 -2.38 0.66
CA HIS A 225 11.64 -3.39 -0.38
C HIS A 225 12.80 -3.28 -1.36
N ARG A 226 13.05 -4.35 -2.10
CA ARG A 226 14.09 -4.41 -3.12
C ARG A 226 13.49 -4.70 -4.48
N LEU A 227 13.69 -3.76 -5.41
CA LEU A 227 13.42 -3.95 -6.83
C LEU A 227 14.63 -4.58 -7.51
N ASN A 228 14.38 -5.57 -8.36
CA ASN A 228 15.35 -6.15 -9.27
C ASN A 228 14.75 -6.19 -10.68
N ILE A 229 15.39 -5.51 -11.63
CA ILE A 229 15.07 -5.60 -13.05
C ILE A 229 16.17 -6.39 -13.73
N VAL A 230 15.79 -7.50 -14.36
CA VAL A 230 16.69 -8.43 -15.05
C VAL A 230 16.40 -8.41 -16.54
N SER A 231 17.43 -8.18 -17.36
CA SER A 231 17.31 -8.21 -18.82
C SER A 231 18.59 -8.73 -19.46
N GLU A 232 18.44 -9.36 -20.63
CA GLU A 232 19.57 -9.68 -21.51
C GLU A 232 19.91 -8.53 -22.46
N ALA A 233 19.03 -7.54 -22.58
CA ALA A 233 19.15 -6.42 -23.52
C ALA A 233 19.51 -5.09 -22.83
N TYR A 234 19.34 -5.01 -21.51
CA TYR A 234 19.66 -3.83 -20.71
C TYR A 234 20.48 -4.21 -19.50
N ARG A 235 21.11 -3.21 -18.90
CA ARG A 235 21.85 -3.41 -17.65
C ARG A 235 20.86 -3.78 -16.55
N ASN A 236 21.17 -4.85 -15.81
CA ASN A 236 20.38 -5.22 -14.65
C ASN A 236 20.43 -4.11 -13.60
N GLU A 237 19.27 -3.83 -13.01
CA GLU A 237 19.11 -2.76 -12.02
C GLU A 237 18.63 -3.34 -10.70
N VAL A 238 19.27 -2.93 -9.61
CA VAL A 238 18.88 -3.29 -8.25
C VAL A 238 18.74 -2.02 -7.44
N ARG A 239 17.56 -1.79 -6.88
CA ARG A 239 17.28 -0.58 -6.09
C ARG A 239 16.44 -0.90 -4.88
N SER A 240 16.79 -0.31 -3.74
CA SER A 240 15.95 -0.36 -2.54
C SER A 240 15.00 0.84 -2.52
N PHE A 241 13.76 0.62 -2.07
CA PHE A 241 12.76 1.67 -1.93
C PHE A 241 11.90 1.43 -0.68
N THR A 242 11.21 2.48 -0.22
CA THR A 242 10.36 2.42 0.98
C THR A 242 8.90 2.61 0.61
N ILE A 243 8.05 1.79 1.22
CA ILE A 243 6.59 1.90 1.17
C ILE A 243 6.10 2.48 2.49
N ASP A 244 5.44 3.63 2.39
CA ASP A 244 4.78 4.30 3.49
C ASP A 244 3.33 3.79 3.65
N GLN A 245 2.83 3.80 4.88
CA GLN A 245 1.45 3.40 5.18
C GLN A 245 0.44 4.29 4.45
N ALA A 246 -0.50 3.65 3.76
CA ALA A 246 -1.61 4.29 3.05
C ALA A 246 -1.19 5.39 2.06
N LYS A 247 0.00 5.26 1.46
CA LYS A 247 0.51 6.17 0.43
C LYS A 247 0.90 5.43 -0.83
N THR A 248 1.00 6.18 -1.91
CA THR A 248 1.61 5.73 -3.16
C THR A 248 3.04 6.25 -3.24
N SER A 249 4.01 5.34 -3.23
CA SER A 249 5.42 5.64 -3.49
C SER A 249 5.69 5.52 -4.99
N ALA A 250 6.13 6.61 -5.61
CA ALA A 250 6.55 6.61 -7.01
C ALA A 250 8.02 6.20 -7.13
N LEU A 251 8.33 5.29 -8.05
CA LEU A 251 9.69 4.86 -8.35
C LEU A 251 9.92 4.88 -9.85
N GLU A 252 10.92 5.64 -10.30
CA GLU A 252 11.32 5.70 -11.69
C GLU A 252 12.69 5.02 -11.89
N ILE A 253 12.75 4.10 -12.86
CA ILE A 253 13.97 3.43 -13.28
C ILE A 253 14.25 3.74 -14.75
N GLN A 254 15.42 4.30 -15.02
CA GLN A 254 15.92 4.49 -16.38
C GLN A 254 16.77 3.27 -16.78
N LEU A 255 16.31 2.52 -17.78
CA LEU A 255 17.09 1.43 -18.36
C LEU A 255 18.31 2.00 -19.10
N THR A 256 19.42 1.26 -19.01
CA THR A 256 20.68 1.59 -19.67
C THR A 256 21.03 0.49 -20.67
N ASP A 257 21.43 0.90 -21.87
CA ASP A 257 21.89 -0.03 -22.91
C ASP A 257 23.18 -0.75 -22.47
N ILE A 258 23.39 -1.96 -23.00
CA ILE A 258 24.58 -2.77 -22.78
C ILE A 258 25.44 -2.88 -24.04
N ALA A 259 25.18 -2.08 -25.07
CA ALA A 259 26.02 -2.05 -26.25
C ALA A 259 27.50 -1.83 -25.88
N PRO A 260 28.42 -2.69 -26.35
CA PRO A 260 29.83 -2.57 -26.01
C PRO A 260 30.42 -1.24 -26.48
N LEU A 261 31.31 -0.69 -25.65
CA LEU A 261 31.98 0.58 -25.94
C LEU A 261 33.45 0.33 -26.28
N LEU A 262 33.95 1.00 -27.32
CA LEU A 262 35.34 0.95 -27.75
C LEU A 262 35.99 2.33 -27.68
N TYR A 263 37.05 2.45 -26.88
CA TYR A 263 37.93 3.60 -26.84
C TYR A 263 39.18 3.29 -27.64
N VAL A 264 39.51 4.16 -28.60
CA VAL A 264 40.70 4.03 -29.44
C VAL A 264 41.62 5.20 -29.18
N SER A 265 42.87 4.90 -28.86
CA SER A 265 43.97 5.86 -28.78
C SER A 265 45.04 5.43 -29.76
N ALA A 266 45.32 6.27 -30.74
CA ALA A 266 46.34 6.03 -31.77
C ALA A 266 47.11 7.32 -32.04
N PRO A 267 48.35 7.23 -32.57
CA PRO A 267 49.11 8.41 -32.96
C PRO A 267 48.40 9.24 -34.03
N GLN A 268 48.86 10.49 -34.18
CA GLN A 268 48.36 11.35 -35.24
C GLN A 268 48.59 10.70 -36.62
N ARG A 269 47.60 10.88 -37.51
CA ARG A 269 47.58 10.33 -38.89
C ARG A 269 47.39 8.81 -38.99
N THR A 270 47.08 8.10 -37.91
CA THR A 270 46.61 6.72 -38.00
C THR A 270 45.19 6.67 -38.56
N ARG A 271 45.01 5.92 -39.66
CA ARG A 271 43.69 5.57 -40.21
C ARG A 271 43.17 4.34 -39.48
N PHE A 272 41.96 4.44 -38.94
CA PHE A 272 41.30 3.35 -38.23
C PHE A 272 40.12 2.84 -39.05
N PHE A 273 40.07 1.52 -39.23
CA PHE A 273 38.97 0.82 -39.89
C PHE A 273 38.39 -0.22 -38.94
N MET A 274 37.07 -0.30 -38.88
CA MET A 274 36.34 -1.39 -38.24
C MET A 274 35.46 -2.07 -39.29
N ASP A 275 35.63 -3.38 -39.45
CA ASP A 275 34.91 -4.20 -40.43
C ASP A 275 34.96 -3.61 -41.86
N ASN A 276 36.18 -3.20 -42.27
CA ASN A 276 36.48 -2.53 -43.55
C ASN A 276 35.87 -1.13 -43.76
N ILE A 277 35.22 -0.56 -42.75
CA ILE A 277 34.69 0.81 -42.80
C ILE A 277 35.64 1.76 -42.07
N GLU A 278 36.09 2.82 -42.73
CA GLU A 278 36.97 3.83 -42.12
C GLU A 278 36.18 4.68 -41.11
N ILE A 279 36.67 4.74 -39.88
CA ILE A 279 36.12 5.57 -38.81
C ILE A 279 37.02 6.80 -38.66
N LYS A 280 36.49 7.95 -39.06
CA LYS A 280 37.24 9.21 -39.09
C LYS A 280 37.35 9.88 -37.72
N ASP A 281 36.30 9.79 -36.90
CA ASP A 281 36.28 10.32 -35.55
C ASP A 281 36.13 9.17 -34.54
N TYR A 282 37.20 8.94 -33.80
CA TYR A 282 37.27 8.00 -32.67
C TYR A 282 37.75 8.71 -31.40
N SER A 283 37.58 10.03 -31.32
CA SER A 283 37.90 10.84 -30.14
C SER A 283 36.98 10.57 -28.96
N LYS A 284 35.76 10.10 -29.24
CA LYS A 284 34.75 9.64 -28.28
C LYS A 284 34.61 8.12 -28.33
N PRO A 285 34.14 7.49 -27.25
CA PRO A 285 33.82 6.07 -27.27
C PRO A 285 32.84 5.73 -28.39
N LEU A 286 33.20 4.71 -29.15
CA LEU A 286 32.39 4.15 -30.21
C LEU A 286 31.45 3.09 -29.61
N VAL A 287 30.16 3.23 -29.88
CA VAL A 287 29.19 2.16 -29.61
C VAL A 287 29.33 1.13 -30.73
N ILE A 288 29.68 -0.11 -30.38
CA ILE A 288 29.91 -1.20 -31.33
C ILE A 288 28.90 -2.32 -31.09
N LYS A 289 28.50 -3.06 -32.15
CA LYS A 289 27.63 -4.22 -31.93
C LYS A 289 28.43 -5.43 -31.45
N PRO A 290 27.84 -6.31 -30.63
CA PRO A 290 28.51 -7.52 -30.16
C PRO A 290 28.92 -8.45 -31.31
N GLY A 291 29.86 -9.34 -31.02
CA GLY A 291 30.46 -10.30 -31.96
C GLY A 291 31.88 -9.94 -32.38
N SER A 292 32.43 -10.73 -33.30
CA SER A 292 33.77 -10.55 -33.85
C SER A 292 33.84 -9.28 -34.69
N ARG A 293 34.80 -8.41 -34.37
CA ARG A 293 35.06 -7.14 -35.05
C ARG A 293 36.49 -7.10 -35.54
N GLN A 294 36.69 -6.89 -36.83
CA GLN A 294 38.02 -6.73 -37.40
C GLN A 294 38.44 -5.26 -37.31
N LEU A 295 39.54 -5.01 -36.60
CA LEU A 295 40.12 -3.70 -36.38
C LEU A 295 41.40 -3.59 -37.19
N ARG A 296 41.48 -2.60 -38.09
CA ARG A 296 42.69 -2.33 -38.88
C ARG A 296 43.16 -0.90 -38.63
N PHE A 297 44.44 -0.77 -38.30
CA PHE A 297 45.12 0.50 -38.11
C PHE A 297 46.20 0.63 -39.19
N SER A 298 46.22 1.76 -39.89
CA SER A 298 47.20 2.05 -40.95
C SER A 298 47.91 3.37 -40.66
N LEU A 299 49.24 3.35 -40.66
CA LEU A 299 50.10 4.52 -40.50
C LEU A 299 51.22 4.47 -41.55
N GLY A 300 51.11 5.28 -42.61
CA GLY A 300 51.98 5.15 -43.77
C GLY A 300 51.81 3.78 -44.43
N ASP A 301 52.92 3.06 -44.59
CA ASP A 301 52.95 1.70 -45.17
C ASP A 301 52.76 0.59 -44.12
N TYR A 302 52.71 0.94 -42.83
CA TYR A 302 52.48 -0.03 -41.77
C TYR A 302 51.00 -0.28 -41.57
N GLU A 303 50.63 -1.57 -41.51
CA GLU A 303 49.28 -2.01 -41.17
C GLU A 303 49.30 -2.99 -40.00
N LEU A 304 48.38 -2.76 -39.06
CA LEU A 304 48.13 -3.65 -37.94
C LEU A 304 46.66 -4.09 -37.97
N VAL A 305 46.43 -5.40 -38.02
CA VAL A 305 45.10 -5.99 -37.94
C VAL A 305 44.96 -6.76 -36.62
N ARG A 306 43.84 -6.55 -35.93
CA ARG A 306 43.44 -7.27 -34.72
C ARG A 306 41.96 -7.62 -34.80
N VAL A 307 41.59 -8.73 -34.16
CA VAL A 307 40.19 -9.12 -34.02
C VAL A 307 39.79 -8.88 -32.57
N LEU A 308 38.66 -8.21 -32.38
CA LEU A 308 38.04 -7.95 -31.09
C LEU A 308 36.75 -8.75 -30.98
N GLU A 309 36.66 -9.63 -29.99
CA GLU A 309 35.40 -10.28 -29.62
C GLU A 309 34.63 -9.38 -28.66
N ALA A 310 33.70 -8.59 -29.22
CA ALA A 310 32.91 -7.62 -28.48
C ALA A 310 31.73 -8.30 -27.78
N VAL A 311 31.63 -8.13 -26.46
CA VAL A 311 30.57 -8.70 -25.61
C VAL A 311 29.78 -7.57 -24.99
N ASN A 312 28.46 -7.71 -24.96
CA ASN A 312 27.58 -6.75 -24.31
C ASN A 312 28.00 -6.49 -22.85
N GLY A 313 27.85 -5.23 -22.41
CA GLY A 313 28.18 -4.75 -21.08
C GLY A 313 29.67 -4.51 -20.85
N ARG A 314 30.53 -4.77 -21.84
CA ARG A 314 31.98 -4.56 -21.74
C ARG A 314 32.43 -3.25 -22.38
N THR A 315 33.51 -2.71 -21.83
CA THR A 315 34.22 -1.57 -22.38
C THR A 315 35.63 -2.00 -22.74
N TYR A 316 36.06 -1.68 -23.96
CA TYR A 316 37.35 -2.02 -24.51
C TYR A 316 38.16 -0.74 -24.71
N LYS A 317 39.45 -0.80 -24.38
CA LYS A 317 40.41 0.29 -24.63
C LYS A 317 41.55 -0.27 -25.47
N ILE A 318 41.78 0.34 -26.63
CA ILE A 318 42.88 0.00 -27.52
C ILE A 318 43.82 1.18 -27.58
N ALA A 319 45.08 0.92 -27.24
CA ALA A 319 46.17 1.86 -27.42
C ALA A 319 47.11 1.30 -28.50
N VAL A 320 47.29 2.05 -29.58
CA VAL A 320 48.27 1.73 -30.62
C VAL A 320 49.55 2.47 -30.28
N LEU A 321 50.61 1.72 -30.01
CA LEU A 321 51.95 2.24 -29.72
C LEU A 321 52.89 1.77 -30.82
N PHE A 322 53.70 2.68 -31.34
CA PHE A 322 54.82 2.36 -32.22
C PHE A 322 56.10 2.58 -31.43
N ASP A 323 56.88 1.52 -31.26
CA ASP A 323 58.15 1.55 -30.54
C ASP A 323 59.31 1.58 -31.53
N VAL A 324 60.34 2.38 -31.24
CA VAL A 324 61.53 2.55 -32.09
C VAL A 324 62.75 2.26 -31.24
N ASN A 325 63.37 1.11 -31.49
CA ASN A 325 64.64 0.74 -30.84
C ASN A 325 65.80 1.10 -31.76
N ILE A 326 66.75 1.87 -31.23
CA ILE A 326 68.02 2.17 -31.87
C ILE A 326 69.09 1.38 -31.13
N THR A 327 69.79 0.50 -31.83
CA THR A 327 70.95 -0.24 -31.33
C THR A 327 72.21 0.23 -32.04
N GLU A 328 73.24 0.58 -31.28
CA GLU A 328 74.58 0.84 -31.82
C GLU A 328 75.27 -0.50 -32.14
N GLU A 329 76.02 -0.54 -33.25
CA GLU A 329 76.99 -1.62 -33.57
C GLU A 329 78.37 -1.32 -32.99
#